data_AF-A0A3B1D066-F1
#
_entry.id   AF-A0A3B1D066-F1
#
_cell.length_a   1.000
_cell.length_b   1.000
_cell.length_c   1.000
_cell.angle_alpha   90.00
_cell.angle_beta   90.00
_cell.angle_gamma   90.00
#
_symmetry.space_group_name_H-M   'P 1'
#
loop_
_entity.id
_entity.type
_entity.pdbx_description
1 polymer ?
#
loop_
_entity_poly.entity_id
_entity_poly.type
_entity_poly.pdbx_seq_one_letter_code
_entity_poly.pdbx_strand_id
1 'polypeptide(L)'
;MPQHFFIKAFLFCLVVLQFVNPLIADTFTYLNREGKEVTIEARLAGSGKLIPTNPECFALEMANGTIRIIPQGLITKRVLGKDPKPISHKEMAEEIKQTFPNRRLLIQIAKPYVIGMVLSDEKHSKRSLKLRKKQLKKSGKYFLSVQKKFLKFIRKTRVKTEPIKYPLPVLIFEDDNDFEQYATLITQQKGLSAKNIAGFYDAGRNYLNLRIRECKTFETPLHEAIHQQTFNRKVLQRLAPVPAWFIEGIACGFEGDGENIRSGPRTPRRSYAKVSLQARAVDWKEIIQRDRAFRGDIFAGEAYGHAWGVHWILVTRHKKKYAKYLKLLSTKKTLEVYSAEDRLKDFEEIMGADTNKLQQQFQKNVIFALNKRRN
;
A
#
# COMPACT_ATOMS: atom_id res chain seq x y z
N MET A 1 -20.80 -50.85 75.28
CA MET A 1 -19.58 -50.19 74.75
C MET A 1 -19.74 -50.07 73.23
N PRO A 2 -19.49 -48.89 72.65
CA PRO A 2 -19.89 -48.53 71.30
C PRO A 2 -18.76 -48.71 70.29
N GLN A 3 -19.08 -49.00 69.03
CA GLN A 3 -18.24 -48.58 67.90
C GLN A 3 -19.14 -48.09 66.75
N HIS A 4 -19.31 -46.77 66.70
CA HIS A 4 -19.83 -46.05 65.55
C HIS A 4 -18.78 -46.05 64.44
N PHE A 5 -19.05 -46.73 63.32
CA PHE A 5 -18.29 -46.53 62.08
C PHE A 5 -18.90 -45.38 61.28
N PHE A 6 -18.27 -44.21 61.39
CA PHE A 6 -18.47 -43.08 60.49
C PHE A 6 -17.84 -43.39 59.13
N ILE A 7 -18.65 -43.71 58.12
CA ILE A 7 -18.19 -43.73 56.72
C ILE A 7 -18.18 -42.27 56.23
N LYS A 8 -16.99 -41.70 56.09
CA LYS A 8 -16.77 -40.38 55.47
C LYS A 8 -17.13 -40.47 53.98
N ALA A 9 -18.20 -39.78 53.58
CA ALA A 9 -18.51 -39.54 52.18
C ALA A 9 -17.40 -38.67 51.57
N PHE A 10 -16.52 -39.26 50.76
CA PHE A 10 -15.58 -38.54 49.92
C PHE A 10 -16.37 -37.95 48.74
N LEU A 11 -16.64 -36.64 48.81
CA LEU A 11 -17.16 -35.87 47.70
C LEU A 11 -16.08 -35.82 46.61
N PHE A 12 -16.17 -36.70 45.61
CA PHE A 12 -15.32 -36.66 44.43
C PHE A 12 -15.72 -35.43 43.61
N CYS A 13 -15.02 -34.32 43.84
CA CYS A 13 -15.17 -33.12 43.04
C CYS A 13 -14.56 -33.41 41.66
N LEU A 14 -15.42 -33.82 40.72
CA LEU A 14 -15.03 -34.12 39.35
C LEU A 14 -14.68 -32.79 38.67
N VAL A 15 -13.39 -32.42 38.71
CA VAL A 15 -12.85 -31.30 37.94
C VAL A 15 -12.99 -31.68 36.48
N VAL A 16 -14.05 -31.21 35.84
CA VAL A 16 -14.16 -31.21 34.38
C VAL A 16 -13.09 -30.26 33.87
N LEU A 17 -11.93 -30.81 33.55
CA LEU A 17 -10.93 -30.18 32.70
C LEU A 17 -11.61 -29.92 31.36
N GLN A 18 -12.19 -28.73 31.21
CA GLN A 18 -12.56 -28.23 29.89
C GLN A 18 -11.25 -28.14 29.10
N PHE A 19 -11.02 -29.10 28.21
CA PHE A 19 -10.04 -28.96 27.16
C PHE A 19 -10.44 -27.73 26.34
N VAL A 20 -9.81 -26.60 26.65
CA VAL A 20 -9.86 -25.43 25.78
C VAL A 20 -9.18 -25.89 24.50
N ASN A 21 -9.97 -26.22 23.48
CA ASN A 21 -9.44 -26.45 22.15
C ASN A 21 -8.53 -25.25 21.82
N PRO A 22 -7.26 -25.47 21.45
CA PRO A 22 -6.40 -24.37 21.07
C PRO A 22 -7.14 -23.60 19.97
N LEU A 23 -7.38 -22.31 20.19
CA LEU A 23 -8.06 -21.46 19.22
C LEU A 23 -7.17 -21.39 17.97
N ILE A 24 -7.48 -22.22 16.98
CA ILE A 24 -6.76 -22.31 15.71
C ILE A 24 -6.95 -21.00 14.94
N ALA A 25 -5.94 -20.61 14.16
CA ALA A 25 -6.08 -19.51 13.21
C ALA A 25 -7.11 -19.89 12.11
N ASP A 26 -7.72 -18.88 11.47
CA ASP A 26 -8.57 -19.10 10.29
C ASP A 26 -7.71 -19.72 9.17
N THR A 27 -8.10 -20.90 8.70
CA THR A 27 -7.34 -21.68 7.71
C THR A 27 -8.15 -21.92 6.46
N PHE A 28 -7.47 -21.89 5.32
CA PHE A 28 -8.04 -22.10 4.00
C PHE A 28 -7.23 -23.18 3.29
N THR A 29 -7.91 -24.20 2.78
CA THR A 29 -7.34 -25.21 1.88
C THR A 29 -7.86 -24.96 0.47
N TYR A 30 -6.96 -24.96 -0.49
CA TYR A 30 -7.28 -24.72 -1.89
C TYR A 30 -6.40 -25.53 -2.83
N LEU A 31 -6.89 -25.75 -4.05
CA LEU A 31 -6.13 -26.37 -5.12
C LEU A 31 -5.22 -25.32 -5.77
N ASN A 32 -3.91 -25.57 -5.74
CA ASN A 32 -2.94 -24.71 -6.43
C ASN A 32 -2.98 -24.94 -7.96
N ARG A 33 -2.12 -24.23 -8.70
CA ARG A 33 -2.05 -24.34 -10.18
C ARG A 33 -1.64 -25.73 -10.68
N GLU A 34 -1.01 -26.54 -9.84
CA GLU A 34 -0.58 -27.90 -10.14
C GLU A 34 -1.65 -28.94 -9.73
N GLY A 35 -2.80 -28.50 -9.23
CA GLY A 35 -3.86 -29.39 -8.74
C GLY A 35 -3.60 -30.00 -7.37
N LYS A 36 -2.58 -29.52 -6.64
CA LYS A 36 -2.25 -29.99 -5.29
C LYS A 36 -2.97 -29.15 -4.23
N GLU A 37 -3.50 -29.81 -3.20
CA GLU A 37 -4.06 -29.12 -2.05
C GLU A 37 -2.98 -28.42 -1.23
N VAL A 38 -3.23 -27.15 -0.92
CA VAL A 38 -2.38 -26.31 -0.08
C VAL A 38 -3.24 -25.67 1.00
N THR A 39 -2.87 -25.87 2.27
CA THR A 39 -3.49 -25.21 3.41
C THR A 39 -2.65 -24.01 3.86
N ILE A 40 -3.31 -22.87 4.09
CA ILE A 40 -2.68 -21.66 4.61
C ILE A 40 -3.47 -21.08 5.78
N GLU A 41 -2.77 -20.44 6.72
CA GLU A 41 -3.37 -19.56 7.72
C GLU A 41 -3.53 -18.15 7.15
N ALA A 42 -4.75 -17.63 7.13
CA ALA A 42 -5.04 -16.32 6.57
C ALA A 42 -6.31 -15.72 7.15
N ARG A 43 -6.39 -14.40 7.14
CA ARG A 43 -7.64 -13.66 7.34
C ARG A 43 -8.33 -13.44 6.01
N LEU A 44 -9.65 -13.64 5.94
CA LEU A 44 -10.44 -13.18 4.78
C LEU A 44 -10.51 -11.64 4.79
N ALA A 45 -9.69 -10.99 3.95
CA ALA A 45 -9.63 -9.53 3.82
C ALA A 45 -10.74 -8.96 2.93
N GLY A 46 -11.37 -9.79 2.12
CA GLY A 46 -12.54 -9.48 1.30
C GLY A 46 -12.83 -10.57 0.29
N SER A 47 -13.96 -10.43 -0.37
CA SER A 47 -14.43 -11.31 -1.44
C SER A 47 -15.07 -10.48 -2.54
N GLY A 48 -14.93 -10.91 -3.79
CA GLY A 48 -15.47 -10.20 -4.93
C GLY A 48 -14.70 -10.51 -6.20
N LYS A 49 -14.79 -9.62 -7.18
CA LYS A 49 -14.15 -9.79 -8.49
C LYS A 49 -13.05 -8.76 -8.70
N LEU A 50 -11.94 -9.20 -9.29
CA LEU A 50 -10.85 -8.30 -9.68
C LEU A 50 -11.27 -7.31 -10.78
N ILE A 51 -12.04 -7.82 -11.75
CA ILE A 51 -12.78 -7.07 -12.77
C ILE A 51 -14.10 -7.80 -13.01
N PRO A 52 -15.15 -7.15 -13.54
CA PRO A 52 -16.49 -7.75 -13.63
C PRO A 52 -16.58 -9.12 -14.33
N THR A 53 -15.67 -9.38 -15.28
CA THR A 53 -15.58 -10.63 -16.06
C THR A 53 -14.80 -11.75 -15.37
N ASN A 54 -14.07 -11.46 -14.29
CA ASN A 54 -13.32 -12.48 -13.55
C ASN A 54 -14.27 -13.33 -12.68
N PRO A 55 -13.88 -14.58 -12.36
CA PRO A 55 -14.56 -15.36 -11.33
C PRO A 55 -14.49 -14.65 -9.97
N GLU A 56 -15.43 -15.00 -9.10
CA GLU A 56 -15.40 -14.60 -7.70
C GLU A 56 -14.14 -15.12 -7.02
N CYS A 57 -13.49 -14.26 -6.24
CA CYS A 57 -12.24 -14.53 -5.55
C CYS A 57 -12.36 -14.22 -4.05
N PHE A 58 -11.52 -14.86 -3.26
CA PHE A 58 -11.16 -14.44 -1.90
C PHE A 58 -9.80 -13.75 -1.90
N ALA A 59 -9.72 -12.65 -1.17
CA ALA A 59 -8.48 -12.01 -0.79
C ALA A 59 -8.08 -12.52 0.60
N LEU A 60 -7.07 -13.37 0.66
CA LEU A 60 -6.59 -14.01 1.88
C LEU A 60 -5.31 -13.31 2.37
N GLU A 61 -5.39 -12.59 3.48
CA GLU A 61 -4.29 -11.82 4.07
C GLU A 61 -3.55 -12.67 5.12
N MET A 62 -2.28 -12.97 4.86
CA MET A 62 -1.42 -13.80 5.68
C MET A 62 -0.78 -13.03 6.84
N ALA A 63 -0.12 -13.73 7.76
CA ALA A 63 0.58 -13.17 8.93
C ALA A 63 1.66 -12.12 8.60
N ASN A 64 2.25 -12.18 7.40
CA ASN A 64 3.24 -11.20 6.94
C ASN A 64 2.62 -9.99 6.22
N GLY A 65 1.29 -9.94 6.10
CA GLY A 65 0.58 -8.90 5.37
C GLY A 65 0.52 -9.14 3.86
N THR A 66 0.97 -10.27 3.33
CA THR A 66 0.71 -10.62 1.91
C THR A 66 -0.77 -10.95 1.73
N ILE A 67 -1.40 -10.41 0.68
CA ILE A 67 -2.74 -10.79 0.23
C ILE A 67 -2.61 -11.70 -0.98
N ARG A 68 -3.10 -12.93 -0.86
CA ARG A 68 -3.27 -13.86 -1.98
C ARG A 68 -4.70 -13.80 -2.49
N ILE A 69 -4.85 -13.68 -3.81
CA ILE A 69 -6.16 -13.73 -4.46
C ILE A 69 -6.35 -15.15 -4.96
N ILE A 70 -7.38 -15.82 -4.45
CA ILE A 70 -7.69 -17.21 -4.80
C ILE A 70 -9.13 -17.26 -5.33
N PRO A 71 -9.38 -17.78 -6.55
CA PRO A 71 -10.73 -18.04 -7.03
C PRO A 71 -11.50 -18.88 -6.02
N GLN A 72 -12.74 -18.49 -5.69
CA GLN A 72 -13.53 -19.16 -4.67
C GLN A 72 -13.79 -20.63 -5.03
N GLY A 73 -13.97 -20.93 -6.32
CA GLY A 73 -14.13 -22.30 -6.81
C GLY A 73 -12.92 -23.22 -6.61
N LEU A 74 -11.74 -22.68 -6.24
CA LEU A 74 -10.57 -23.48 -5.90
C LEU A 74 -10.44 -23.73 -4.39
N ILE A 75 -11.25 -23.08 -3.54
CA ILE A 75 -11.25 -23.30 -2.10
C ILE A 75 -11.98 -24.62 -1.80
N THR A 76 -11.28 -25.61 -1.25
CA THR A 76 -11.86 -26.92 -0.90
C THR A 76 -12.35 -26.96 0.54
N LYS A 77 -11.72 -26.20 1.45
CA LYS A 77 -12.09 -26.16 2.88
C LYS A 77 -11.73 -24.84 3.53
N ARG A 78 -12.57 -24.38 4.46
CA ARG A 78 -12.24 -23.32 5.43
C ARG A 78 -12.56 -23.78 6.85
N VAL A 79 -11.64 -23.57 7.78
CA VAL A 79 -11.89 -23.77 9.22
C VAL A 79 -11.79 -22.41 9.89
N LEU A 80 -12.92 -21.92 10.39
CA LEU A 80 -13.01 -20.62 11.06
C LEU A 80 -12.17 -20.62 12.33
N GLY A 81 -11.38 -19.58 12.48
CA GLY A 81 -10.49 -19.38 13.61
C GLY A 81 -10.22 -17.90 13.86
N LYS A 82 -9.26 -17.59 14.71
CA LYS A 82 -8.80 -16.21 14.90
C LYS A 82 -7.97 -15.73 13.70
N ASP A 83 -7.87 -14.42 13.51
CA ASP A 83 -6.88 -13.85 12.59
C ASP A 83 -5.48 -14.42 12.89
N PRO A 84 -4.67 -14.75 11.85
CA PRO A 84 -3.29 -15.14 12.07
C PRO A 84 -2.52 -14.02 12.77
N LYS A 85 -1.68 -14.39 13.73
CA LYS A 85 -0.86 -13.44 14.47
C LYS A 85 0.15 -12.80 13.51
N PRO A 86 0.24 -11.46 13.42
CA PRO A 86 1.24 -10.81 12.59
C PRO A 86 2.66 -11.24 12.97
N ILE A 87 3.50 -11.51 11.97
CA ILE A 87 4.91 -11.83 12.21
C ILE A 87 5.66 -10.63 12.78
N SER A 88 6.73 -10.90 13.51
CA SER A 88 7.64 -9.89 14.02
C SER A 88 8.50 -9.28 12.91
N HIS A 89 9.15 -8.17 13.24
CA HIS A 89 10.09 -7.51 12.32
C HIS A 89 11.36 -8.35 12.07
N LYS A 90 11.70 -9.25 13.00
CA LYS A 90 12.83 -10.17 12.84
C LYS A 90 12.45 -11.30 11.88
N GLU A 91 11.25 -11.88 12.02
CA GLU A 91 10.73 -12.88 11.09
C GLU A 91 10.61 -12.31 9.68
N MET A 92 10.09 -11.09 9.52
CA MET A 92 10.07 -10.41 8.21
C MET A 92 11.48 -10.21 7.63
N ALA A 93 12.49 -9.94 8.46
CA ALA A 93 13.87 -9.84 7.99
C ALA A 93 14.41 -11.19 7.49
N GLU A 94 14.04 -12.30 8.12
CA GLU A 94 14.38 -13.64 7.63
C GLU A 94 13.61 -14.01 6.37
N GLU A 95 12.31 -13.65 6.24
CA GLU A 95 11.55 -13.82 4.99
C GLU A 95 12.20 -13.08 3.81
N ILE A 96 12.66 -11.85 4.03
CA ILE A 96 13.40 -11.10 3.01
C ILE A 96 14.67 -11.85 2.59
N LYS A 97 15.41 -12.44 3.53
CA LYS A 97 16.60 -13.23 3.21
C LYS A 97 16.27 -14.49 2.40
N GLN A 98 15.20 -15.19 2.79
CA GLN A 98 14.75 -16.40 2.10
C GLN A 98 14.23 -16.10 0.68
N THR A 99 13.75 -14.87 0.44
CA THR A 99 13.33 -14.44 -0.91
C THR A 99 14.52 -14.31 -1.87
N PHE A 100 15.74 -14.07 -1.36
CA PHE A 100 16.95 -13.95 -2.18
C PHE A 100 18.08 -14.85 -1.63
N PRO A 101 17.92 -16.19 -1.67
CA PRO A 101 18.82 -17.11 -0.97
C PRO A 101 20.25 -17.09 -1.51
N ASN A 102 20.41 -16.76 -2.80
CA ASN A 102 21.70 -16.72 -3.49
C ASN A 102 22.29 -15.31 -3.59
N ARG A 103 21.67 -14.31 -2.97
CA ARG A 103 22.11 -12.91 -3.05
C ARG A 103 22.58 -12.42 -1.69
N ARG A 104 23.60 -11.57 -1.72
CA ARG A 104 24.06 -10.91 -0.50
C ARG A 104 23.11 -9.78 -0.14
N LEU A 105 22.58 -9.82 1.08
CA LEU A 105 21.65 -8.81 1.59
C LEU A 105 22.26 -8.02 2.75
N LEU A 106 21.93 -6.73 2.82
CA LEU A 106 22.06 -5.94 4.03
C LEU A 106 20.67 -5.65 4.58
N ILE A 107 20.45 -5.92 5.86
CA ILE A 107 19.17 -5.67 6.53
C ILE A 107 19.30 -4.52 7.53
N GLN A 108 18.30 -3.64 7.55
CA GLN A 108 18.11 -2.61 8.56
C GLN A 108 16.67 -2.66 9.08
N ILE A 109 16.49 -2.88 10.38
CA ILE A 109 15.19 -2.74 11.04
C ILE A 109 15.09 -1.31 11.60
N ALA A 110 14.09 -0.56 11.13
CA ALA A 110 13.75 0.77 11.59
C ALA A 110 12.23 0.82 11.82
N LYS A 111 11.78 0.18 12.91
CA LYS A 111 10.36 -0.10 13.18
C LYS A 111 9.45 1.12 12.89
N PRO A 112 8.38 0.96 12.10
CA PRO A 112 7.79 -0.32 11.68
C PRO A 112 8.43 -0.94 10.42
N TYR A 113 9.47 -0.33 9.86
CA TYR A 113 10.07 -0.76 8.60
C TYR A 113 11.12 -1.86 8.78
N VAL A 114 11.16 -2.78 7.82
CA VAL A 114 12.22 -3.78 7.64
C VAL A 114 12.78 -3.60 6.24
N ILE A 115 14.01 -3.10 6.15
CA ILE A 115 14.60 -2.66 4.88
C ILE A 115 15.70 -3.64 4.50
N GLY A 116 15.51 -4.34 3.37
CA GLY A 116 16.52 -5.16 2.73
C GLY A 116 17.16 -4.42 1.56
N MET A 117 18.48 -4.41 1.50
CA MET A 117 19.21 -4.00 0.31
C MET A 117 19.79 -5.23 -0.38
N VAL A 118 19.32 -5.49 -1.60
CA VAL A 118 19.84 -6.51 -2.51
C VAL A 118 21.10 -5.93 -3.14
N LEU A 119 22.26 -6.48 -2.78
CA LEU A 119 23.54 -6.04 -3.33
C LEU A 119 23.75 -6.63 -4.72
N SER A 120 24.48 -5.88 -5.55
CA SER A 120 24.94 -6.39 -6.85
C SER A 120 25.86 -7.61 -6.66
N ASP A 121 26.06 -8.39 -7.72
CA ASP A 121 26.96 -9.56 -7.69
C ASP A 121 28.45 -9.16 -7.73
N GLU A 122 28.73 -7.85 -7.83
CA GLU A 122 30.08 -7.32 -7.71
C GLU A 122 30.64 -7.51 -6.30
N LYS A 123 31.95 -7.77 -6.20
CA LYS A 123 32.60 -7.88 -4.89
C LYS A 123 32.69 -6.51 -4.19
N HIS A 124 31.88 -6.30 -3.15
CA HIS A 124 31.98 -5.07 -2.35
C HIS A 124 33.20 -5.08 -1.42
N SER A 125 34.04 -4.05 -1.55
CA SER A 125 35.06 -3.73 -0.55
C SER A 125 34.45 -3.40 0.82
N LYS A 126 35.24 -3.49 1.90
CA LYS A 126 34.82 -3.08 3.26
C LYS A 126 34.29 -1.63 3.29
N ARG A 127 34.92 -0.73 2.53
CA ARG A 127 34.50 0.68 2.40
C ARG A 127 33.13 0.79 1.72
N SER A 128 32.91 0.07 0.62
CA SER A 128 31.63 0.06 -0.10
C SER A 128 30.49 -0.44 0.81
N LEU A 129 30.68 -1.56 1.50
CA LEU A 129 29.70 -2.08 2.46
C LEU A 129 29.35 -1.10 3.58
N LYS A 130 30.35 -0.36 4.09
CA LYS A 130 30.11 0.69 5.10
C LYS A 130 29.22 1.81 4.56
N LEU A 131 29.41 2.22 3.30
CA LEU A 131 28.58 3.22 2.63
C LEU A 131 27.14 2.70 2.42
N ARG A 132 26.97 1.45 1.98
CA ARG A 132 25.64 0.82 1.83
C ARG A 132 24.88 0.71 3.15
N LYS A 133 25.56 0.30 4.23
CA LYS A 133 24.97 0.31 5.59
C LYS A 133 24.58 1.72 6.04
N LYS A 134 25.38 2.75 5.71
CA LYS A 134 25.03 4.15 6.01
C LYS A 134 23.79 4.59 5.23
N GLN A 135 23.69 4.22 3.95
CA GLN A 135 22.52 4.51 3.12
C GLN A 135 21.25 3.83 3.68
N LEU A 136 21.32 2.55 4.07
CA LEU A 136 20.18 1.86 4.71
C LEU A 136 19.69 2.55 5.98
N LYS A 137 20.62 2.95 6.87
CA LYS A 137 20.28 3.72 8.08
C LYS A 137 19.61 5.05 7.73
N LYS A 138 20.07 5.72 6.68
CA LYS A 138 19.48 6.97 6.17
C LYS A 138 18.06 6.73 5.65
N SER A 139 17.84 5.70 4.83
CA SER A 139 16.51 5.34 4.34
C SER A 139 15.54 5.03 5.48
N GLY A 140 15.99 4.30 6.52
CA GLY A 140 15.16 4.07 7.71
C GLY A 140 14.73 5.35 8.42
N LYS A 141 15.65 6.29 8.65
CA LYS A 141 15.32 7.61 9.22
C LYS A 141 14.37 8.41 8.33
N TYR A 142 14.55 8.31 7.01
CA TYR A 142 13.70 8.98 6.04
C TYR A 142 12.26 8.46 6.10
N PHE A 143 12.03 7.15 6.04
CA PHE A 143 10.69 6.56 6.09
C PHE A 143 9.95 6.82 7.41
N LEU A 144 10.68 6.92 8.54
CA LEU A 144 10.11 7.38 9.81
C LEU A 144 9.64 8.84 9.74
N SER A 145 10.33 9.68 8.97
CA SER A 145 9.96 11.08 8.74
C SER A 145 8.74 11.17 7.80
N VAL A 146 8.66 10.33 6.77
CA VAL A 146 7.46 10.18 5.91
C VAL A 146 6.24 9.87 6.77
N GLN A 147 6.34 8.85 7.63
CA GLN A 147 5.26 8.45 8.53
C GLN A 147 4.76 9.62 9.39
N LYS A 148 5.66 10.38 10.01
CA LYS A 148 5.29 11.54 10.84
C LYS A 148 4.52 12.59 10.03
N LYS A 149 4.96 12.88 8.80
CA LYS A 149 4.35 13.89 7.92
C LYS A 149 3.00 13.43 7.40
N PHE A 150 2.90 12.16 6.98
CA PHE A 150 1.64 11.56 6.55
C PHE A 150 0.59 11.59 7.66
N LEU A 151 0.93 11.15 8.88
CA LEU A 151 0.03 11.18 10.02
C LEU A 151 -0.46 12.61 10.36
N LYS A 152 0.42 13.61 10.27
CA LYS A 152 0.05 15.02 10.48
C LYS A 152 -0.96 15.51 9.45
N PHE A 153 -0.85 15.07 8.20
CA PHE A 153 -1.79 15.41 7.13
C PHE A 153 -3.13 14.69 7.34
N ILE A 154 -3.10 13.36 7.50
CA ILE A 154 -4.32 12.56 7.52
C ILE A 154 -5.22 12.89 8.71
N ARG A 155 -4.63 13.25 9.87
CA ARG A 155 -5.40 13.69 11.05
C ARG A 155 -6.33 14.87 10.76
N LYS A 156 -5.97 15.74 9.80
CA LYS A 156 -6.80 16.90 9.40
C LYS A 156 -8.01 16.51 8.55
N THR A 157 -8.00 15.32 7.96
CA THR A 157 -9.09 14.80 7.13
C THR A 157 -10.21 14.16 7.94
N ARG A 158 -9.96 13.86 9.23
CA ARG A 158 -10.88 13.18 10.16
C ARG A 158 -11.34 11.79 9.71
N VAL A 159 -10.65 11.17 8.75
CA VAL A 159 -10.85 9.76 8.41
C VAL A 159 -10.19 8.88 9.46
N LYS A 160 -10.84 7.76 9.80
CA LYS A 160 -10.33 6.80 10.77
C LYS A 160 -9.03 6.19 10.25
N THR A 161 -8.04 6.06 11.12
CA THR A 161 -6.79 5.36 10.83
C THR A 161 -6.53 4.32 11.89
N GLU A 162 -5.89 3.23 11.51
CA GLU A 162 -5.45 2.18 12.42
C GLU A 162 -3.93 2.20 12.61
N PRO A 163 -3.43 1.70 13.75
CA PRO A 163 -2.03 1.36 13.89
C PRO A 163 -1.60 0.36 12.81
N ILE A 164 -0.31 0.39 12.46
CA ILE A 164 0.25 -0.56 11.51
C ILE A 164 0.20 -1.97 12.11
N LYS A 165 -0.50 -2.90 11.44
CA LYS A 165 -0.68 -4.29 11.89
C LYS A 165 0.54 -5.18 11.61
N TYR A 166 1.17 -5.02 10.44
CA TYR A 166 2.27 -5.86 9.96
C TYR A 166 3.58 -5.05 9.83
N PRO A 167 4.77 -5.66 9.94
CA PRO A 167 6.01 -4.99 9.53
C PRO A 167 5.88 -4.44 8.10
N LEU A 168 6.53 -3.31 7.83
CA LEU A 168 6.53 -2.67 6.51
C LEU A 168 7.81 -3.03 5.74
N PRO A 169 7.78 -4.02 4.84
CA PRO A 169 8.96 -4.41 4.10
C PRO A 169 9.31 -3.38 3.02
N VAL A 170 10.60 -3.14 2.87
CA VAL A 170 11.18 -2.30 1.82
C VAL A 170 12.35 -3.04 1.19
N LEU A 171 12.36 -3.16 -0.13
CA LEU A 171 13.49 -3.68 -0.90
C LEU A 171 14.16 -2.54 -1.66
N ILE A 172 15.47 -2.43 -1.52
CA ILE A 172 16.31 -1.50 -2.27
C ILE A 172 17.30 -2.31 -3.09
N PHE A 173 17.18 -2.22 -4.41
CA PHE A 173 18.05 -2.92 -5.35
C PHE A 173 19.24 -2.03 -5.70
N GLU A 174 20.46 -2.54 -5.50
CA GLU A 174 21.67 -1.82 -5.88
C GLU A 174 21.86 -1.78 -7.40
N ASP A 175 21.51 -2.87 -8.08
CA ASP A 175 21.60 -3.03 -9.52
C ASP A 175 20.24 -2.85 -10.19
N ASP A 176 20.25 -2.21 -11.36
CA ASP A 176 19.05 -1.87 -12.10
C ASP A 176 18.44 -3.09 -12.84
N ASN A 177 19.24 -4.09 -13.22
CA ASN A 177 18.73 -5.31 -13.86
C ASN A 177 18.03 -6.21 -12.85
N ASP A 178 18.56 -6.33 -11.63
CA ASP A 178 17.90 -7.09 -10.56
C ASP A 178 16.51 -6.55 -10.25
N PHE A 179 16.41 -5.22 -10.17
CA PHE A 179 15.14 -4.55 -9.98
C PHE A 179 14.17 -4.86 -11.13
N GLU A 180 14.65 -4.82 -12.39
CA GLU A 180 13.81 -5.07 -13.57
C GLU A 180 13.30 -6.50 -13.65
N GLN A 181 14.17 -7.47 -13.37
CA GLN A 181 13.79 -8.89 -13.31
C GLN A 181 12.75 -9.11 -12.22
N TYR A 182 13.00 -8.58 -11.02
CA TYR A 182 12.06 -8.67 -9.91
C TYR A 182 10.73 -7.98 -10.23
N ALA A 183 10.76 -6.75 -10.74
CA ALA A 183 9.56 -6.01 -11.13
C ALA A 183 8.75 -6.77 -12.18
N THR A 184 9.40 -7.30 -13.23
CA THR A 184 8.76 -8.08 -14.30
C THR A 184 8.04 -9.31 -13.74
N LEU A 185 8.69 -10.05 -12.83
CA LEU A 185 8.12 -11.22 -12.17
C LEU A 185 6.88 -10.87 -11.33
N ILE A 186 6.97 -9.77 -10.59
CA ILE A 186 5.95 -9.35 -9.63
C ILE A 186 4.73 -8.73 -10.30
N THR A 187 4.94 -7.88 -11.31
CA THR A 187 3.86 -7.21 -12.05
C THR A 187 3.27 -8.09 -13.14
N GLN A 188 3.95 -9.19 -13.51
CA GLN A 188 3.60 -10.02 -14.67
C GLN A 188 3.43 -9.18 -15.95
N GLN A 189 4.27 -8.14 -16.08
CA GLN A 189 4.23 -7.16 -17.18
C GLN A 189 2.89 -6.40 -17.30
N LYS A 190 2.10 -6.32 -16.23
CA LYS A 190 0.89 -5.49 -16.17
C LYS A 190 1.24 -4.10 -15.65
N GLY A 191 0.83 -3.06 -16.39
CA GLY A 191 1.08 -1.67 -16.03
C GLY A 191 2.31 -1.09 -16.74
N LEU A 192 2.97 -0.13 -16.11
CA LEU A 192 4.17 0.52 -16.63
C LEU A 192 5.32 -0.47 -16.83
N SER A 193 6.17 -0.21 -17.82
CA SER A 193 7.32 -1.07 -18.10
C SER A 193 8.30 -1.07 -16.93
N ALA A 194 8.82 -2.25 -16.55
CA ALA A 194 9.79 -2.41 -15.47
C ALA A 194 11.03 -1.51 -15.63
N LYS A 195 11.47 -1.29 -16.89
CA LYS A 195 12.58 -0.40 -17.23
C LYS A 195 12.27 1.07 -16.93
N ASN A 196 11.01 1.48 -17.08
CA ASN A 196 10.57 2.86 -16.99
C ASN A 196 10.04 3.24 -15.59
N ILE A 197 9.84 2.27 -14.69
CA ILE A 197 9.49 2.55 -13.29
C ILE A 197 10.75 2.74 -12.42
N ALA A 198 10.74 3.82 -11.63
CA ALA A 198 11.81 4.16 -10.69
C ALA A 198 11.72 3.35 -9.37
N GLY A 199 10.50 2.94 -9.03
CA GLY A 199 10.12 2.20 -7.83
C GLY A 199 8.62 1.89 -7.89
N PHE A 200 8.14 1.02 -7.01
CA PHE A 200 6.72 0.73 -6.88
C PHE A 200 6.38 0.09 -5.53
N TYR A 201 5.19 0.40 -5.02
CA TYR A 201 4.55 -0.31 -3.92
C TYR A 201 3.65 -1.45 -4.43
N ASP A 202 3.95 -2.69 -4.05
CA ASP A 202 3.10 -3.85 -4.31
C ASP A 202 2.03 -3.98 -3.21
N ALA A 203 0.81 -3.57 -3.51
CA ALA A 203 -0.32 -3.69 -2.59
C ALA A 203 -0.68 -5.15 -2.23
N GLY A 204 -0.36 -6.11 -3.09
CA GLY A 204 -0.55 -7.54 -2.80
C GLY A 204 0.42 -8.01 -1.73
N ARG A 205 1.73 -7.83 -1.95
CA ARG A 205 2.77 -8.33 -1.01
C ARG A 205 3.10 -7.39 0.14
N ASN A 206 2.66 -6.14 0.07
CA ASN A 206 3.00 -5.06 1.00
C ASN A 206 4.43 -4.51 0.89
N TYR A 207 5.15 -4.86 -0.18
CA TYR A 207 6.53 -4.47 -0.40
C TYR A 207 6.65 -3.13 -1.10
N LEU A 208 7.47 -2.24 -0.54
CA LEU A 208 7.94 -1.05 -1.22
C LEU A 208 9.26 -1.40 -1.92
N ASN A 209 9.33 -1.29 -3.24
CA ASN A 209 10.48 -1.70 -4.04
C ASN A 209 11.12 -0.48 -4.71
N LEU A 210 12.44 -0.31 -4.56
CA LEU A 210 13.16 0.87 -5.04
C LEU A 210 14.48 0.49 -5.70
N ARG A 211 14.88 1.26 -6.70
CA ARG A 211 16.27 1.32 -7.13
C ARG A 211 17.08 2.19 -6.16
N ILE A 212 18.33 1.83 -5.87
CA ILE A 212 19.18 2.59 -4.92
C ILE A 212 19.41 4.03 -5.39
N ARG A 213 19.42 4.27 -6.71
CA ARG A 213 19.59 5.61 -7.30
C ARG A 213 18.49 6.58 -6.89
N GLU A 214 17.28 6.10 -6.64
CA GLU A 214 16.15 6.94 -6.21
C GLU A 214 16.28 7.41 -4.76
N CYS A 215 17.13 6.75 -3.97
CA CYS A 215 17.44 7.15 -2.60
C CYS A 215 18.47 8.31 -2.53
N LYS A 216 18.85 8.91 -3.67
CA LYS A 216 19.63 10.15 -3.73
C LYS A 216 18.74 11.36 -3.43
N THR A 217 17.58 11.46 -4.06
CA THR A 217 16.62 12.56 -3.86
C THR A 217 15.48 12.17 -2.91
N PHE A 218 15.20 10.87 -2.79
CA PHE A 218 14.05 10.32 -2.06
C PHE A 218 12.67 10.75 -2.61
N GLU A 219 12.58 11.30 -3.83
CA GLU A 219 11.27 11.67 -4.41
C GLU A 219 10.40 10.43 -4.67
N THR A 220 10.89 9.44 -5.42
CA THR A 220 10.19 8.16 -5.61
C THR A 220 10.02 7.40 -4.28
N PRO A 221 11.04 7.24 -3.41
CA PRO A 221 10.83 6.64 -2.09
C PRO A 221 9.74 7.30 -1.25
N LEU A 222 9.60 8.63 -1.32
CA LEU A 222 8.51 9.34 -0.66
C LEU A 222 7.17 8.96 -1.27
N HIS A 223 7.04 9.03 -2.59
CA HIS A 223 5.84 8.64 -3.32
C HIS A 223 5.34 7.25 -2.90
N GLU A 224 6.19 6.23 -3.03
CA GLU A 224 5.83 4.84 -2.73
C GLU A 224 5.55 4.62 -1.24
N ALA A 225 6.24 5.35 -0.36
CA ALA A 225 5.98 5.29 1.07
C ALA A 225 4.62 5.89 1.44
N ILE A 226 4.11 6.88 0.70
CA ILE A 226 2.75 7.39 0.90
C ILE A 226 1.71 6.32 0.53
N HIS A 227 1.91 5.57 -0.55
CA HIS A 227 1.05 4.41 -0.87
C HIS A 227 1.06 3.41 0.28
N GLN A 228 2.24 2.97 0.72
CA GLN A 228 2.38 2.01 1.82
C GLN A 228 1.73 2.52 3.11
N GLN A 229 1.90 3.79 3.48
CA GLN A 229 1.28 4.37 4.68
C GLN A 229 -0.25 4.47 4.56
N THR A 230 -0.77 4.82 3.38
CA THR A 230 -2.21 4.96 3.13
C THR A 230 -2.93 3.64 3.38
N PHE A 231 -2.39 2.56 2.83
CA PHE A 231 -3.00 1.25 2.94
C PHE A 231 -2.80 0.56 4.30
N ASN A 232 -1.59 0.61 4.87
CA ASN A 232 -1.29 -0.09 6.12
C ASN A 232 -1.90 0.57 7.37
N ARG A 233 -2.47 1.77 7.22
CA ARG A 233 -3.22 2.47 8.27
C ARG A 233 -4.72 2.45 8.04
N LYS A 234 -5.20 1.67 7.06
CA LYS A 234 -6.61 1.57 6.70
C LYS A 234 -7.27 2.92 6.37
N VAL A 235 -6.49 3.88 5.85
CA VAL A 235 -7.06 5.07 5.22
C VAL A 235 -7.86 4.65 3.98
N LEU A 236 -7.27 3.73 3.22
CA LEU A 236 -7.90 2.99 2.12
C LEU A 236 -7.56 1.51 2.30
N GLN A 237 -8.40 0.62 1.75
CA GLN A 237 -8.16 -0.81 1.79
C GLN A 237 -7.31 -1.25 0.58
N ARG A 238 -6.35 -2.17 0.78
CA ARG A 238 -5.56 -2.73 -0.33
C ARG A 238 -6.48 -3.52 -1.25
N LEU A 239 -6.25 -3.43 -2.55
CA LEU A 239 -7.07 -4.09 -3.59
C LEU A 239 -8.56 -3.70 -3.57
N ALA A 240 -8.93 -2.65 -2.84
CA ALA A 240 -10.21 -2.00 -3.07
C ALA A 240 -10.15 -1.18 -4.36
N PRO A 241 -11.28 -0.95 -5.04
CA PRO A 241 -11.31 -0.32 -6.36
C PRO A 241 -11.17 1.21 -6.25
N VAL A 242 -10.13 1.70 -5.56
CA VAL A 242 -9.87 3.14 -5.44
C VAL A 242 -9.40 3.68 -6.79
N PRO A 243 -9.95 4.79 -7.30
CA PRO A 243 -9.50 5.40 -8.55
C PRO A 243 -8.00 5.75 -8.50
N ALA A 244 -7.28 5.40 -9.58
CA ALA A 244 -5.83 5.58 -9.64
C ALA A 244 -5.43 7.05 -9.45
N TRP A 245 -6.20 8.01 -9.98
CA TRP A 245 -5.92 9.43 -9.78
C TRP A 245 -5.84 9.82 -8.30
N PHE A 246 -6.64 9.20 -7.42
CA PHE A 246 -6.63 9.56 -6.01
C PHE A 246 -5.37 9.02 -5.33
N ILE A 247 -5.01 7.76 -5.65
CA ILE A 247 -3.82 7.07 -5.14
C ILE A 247 -2.55 7.82 -5.58
N GLU A 248 -2.39 8.06 -6.88
CA GLU A 248 -1.23 8.81 -7.40
C GLU A 248 -1.25 10.26 -6.93
N GLY A 249 -2.43 10.91 -6.94
CA GLY A 249 -2.58 12.31 -6.56
C GLY A 249 -2.19 12.60 -5.12
N ILE A 250 -2.55 11.73 -4.16
CA ILE A 250 -2.11 11.88 -2.77
C ILE A 250 -0.60 11.75 -2.66
N ALA A 251 0.02 10.78 -3.34
CA ALA A 251 1.47 10.58 -3.31
C ALA A 251 2.24 11.75 -3.94
N CYS A 252 1.85 12.18 -5.15
CA CYS A 252 2.40 13.37 -5.82
C CYS A 252 2.26 14.65 -4.97
N GLY A 253 1.18 14.75 -4.17
CA GLY A 253 0.98 15.87 -3.24
C GLY A 253 2.07 15.97 -2.16
N PHE A 254 2.64 14.84 -1.74
CA PHE A 254 3.71 14.82 -0.75
C PHE A 254 5.11 14.94 -1.32
N GLU A 255 5.32 14.56 -2.58
CA GLU A 255 6.64 14.56 -3.21
C GLU A 255 7.41 15.87 -2.97
N GLY A 256 8.73 15.84 -3.13
CA GLY A 256 9.67 16.97 -3.17
C GLY A 256 10.47 17.29 -1.91
N ASP A 257 11.17 18.44 -1.97
CA ASP A 257 12.21 18.93 -1.05
C ASP A 257 13.32 17.92 -0.68
N GLY A 258 13.64 17.00 -1.60
CA GLY A 258 14.78 16.11 -1.51
C GLY A 258 14.79 15.28 -0.22
N GLU A 259 15.96 15.20 0.42
CA GLU A 259 16.16 14.38 1.63
C GLU A 259 15.36 14.87 2.86
N ASN A 260 14.70 16.04 2.78
CA ASN A 260 13.90 16.60 3.86
C ASN A 260 12.47 16.91 3.40
N ILE A 261 11.48 16.29 4.03
CA ILE A 261 10.07 16.53 3.71
C ILE A 261 9.61 17.88 4.29
N ARG A 262 9.87 18.98 3.57
CA ARG A 262 9.55 20.36 3.99
C ARG A 262 8.20 20.84 3.46
N SER A 263 7.80 20.39 2.28
CA SER A 263 6.50 20.66 1.67
C SER A 263 5.47 19.57 2.00
N GLY A 264 4.22 19.81 1.62
CA GLY A 264 3.14 18.84 1.74
C GLY A 264 2.00 19.17 0.78
N PRO A 265 0.88 18.43 0.81
CA PRO A 265 -0.12 18.42 -0.27
C PRO A 265 -0.77 19.75 -0.63
N ARG A 266 -0.62 20.78 0.19
CA ARG A 266 -1.17 22.13 -0.04
C ARG A 266 -0.20 23.06 -0.79
N THR A 267 1.06 22.66 -0.92
CA THR A 267 2.10 23.45 -1.60
C THR A 267 1.99 23.26 -3.11
N PRO A 268 1.85 24.33 -3.91
CA PRO A 268 1.81 24.20 -5.37
C PRO A 268 3.18 23.76 -5.92
N ARG A 269 3.17 22.87 -6.92
CA ARG A 269 4.36 22.30 -7.57
C ARG A 269 4.43 22.73 -9.02
N ARG A 270 5.52 23.41 -9.40
CA ARG A 270 5.70 23.93 -10.77
C ARG A 270 5.77 22.82 -11.81
N SER A 271 6.46 21.71 -11.52
CA SER A 271 6.60 20.57 -12.44
C SER A 271 5.23 19.97 -12.79
N TYR A 272 4.46 19.55 -11.79
CA TYR A 272 3.12 19.00 -12.00
C TYR A 272 2.14 20.03 -12.56
N ALA A 273 2.18 21.28 -12.09
CA ALA A 273 1.33 22.32 -12.65
C ALA A 273 1.59 22.54 -14.13
N LYS A 274 2.87 22.60 -14.56
CA LYS A 274 3.23 22.73 -15.97
C LYS A 274 2.65 21.58 -16.79
N VAL A 275 2.86 20.34 -16.36
CA VAL A 275 2.32 19.15 -17.05
C VAL A 275 0.79 19.19 -17.11
N SER A 276 0.12 19.45 -15.98
CA SER A 276 -1.35 19.51 -15.90
C SER A 276 -1.97 20.62 -16.75
N LEU A 277 -1.30 21.78 -16.87
CA LEU A 277 -1.76 22.91 -17.69
C LEU A 277 -1.54 22.68 -19.19
N GLN A 278 -0.54 21.88 -19.56
CA GLN A 278 -0.14 21.61 -20.95
C GLN A 278 -0.72 20.30 -21.49
N ALA A 279 -1.31 19.46 -20.64
CA ALA A 279 -1.88 18.17 -21.00
C ALA A 279 -2.93 18.30 -22.12
N ARG A 280 -2.86 17.39 -23.10
CA ARG A 280 -3.75 17.35 -24.26
C ARG A 280 -4.38 15.97 -24.51
N ALA A 281 -3.76 14.91 -24.02
CA ALA A 281 -4.16 13.54 -24.32
C ALA A 281 -5.26 13.02 -23.38
N VAL A 282 -5.31 13.54 -22.16
CA VAL A 282 -6.30 13.15 -21.14
C VAL A 282 -6.83 14.37 -20.41
N ASP A 283 -8.08 14.31 -19.93
CA ASP A 283 -8.70 15.35 -19.13
C ASP A 283 -9.12 14.81 -17.74
N TRP A 284 -9.73 15.67 -16.92
CA TRP A 284 -10.15 15.27 -15.58
C TRP A 284 -11.27 14.24 -15.59
N LYS A 285 -12.19 14.30 -16.56
CA LYS A 285 -13.27 13.31 -16.67
C LYS A 285 -12.69 11.92 -16.89
N GLU A 286 -11.76 11.77 -17.83
CA GLU A 286 -11.14 10.48 -18.16
C GLU A 286 -10.37 9.90 -16.97
N ILE A 287 -9.53 10.68 -16.27
CA ILE A 287 -8.74 10.16 -15.15
C ILE A 287 -9.57 9.89 -13.88
N ILE A 288 -10.73 10.55 -13.72
CA ILE A 288 -11.66 10.29 -12.61
C ILE A 288 -12.48 9.04 -12.88
N GLN A 289 -12.95 8.89 -14.12
CA GLN A 289 -13.80 7.79 -14.55
C GLN A 289 -13.01 6.49 -14.76
N ARG A 290 -11.78 6.58 -15.29
CA ARG A 290 -11.01 5.42 -15.76
C ARG A 290 -9.55 5.47 -15.31
N ASP A 291 -8.96 4.29 -15.16
CA ASP A 291 -7.55 4.14 -14.78
C ASP A 291 -6.62 3.91 -15.98
N ARG A 292 -7.13 3.94 -17.22
CA ARG A 292 -6.38 3.53 -18.43
C ARG A 292 -5.11 4.35 -18.61
N ALA A 293 -5.18 5.66 -18.38
CA ALA A 293 -4.05 6.57 -18.53
C ALA A 293 -2.87 6.30 -17.56
N PHE A 294 -3.12 5.55 -16.48
CA PHE A 294 -2.12 5.16 -15.48
C PHE A 294 -1.47 3.79 -15.77
N ARG A 295 -1.97 3.04 -16.76
CA ARG A 295 -1.53 1.65 -17.03
C ARG A 295 -0.48 1.52 -18.13
N GLY A 296 -0.07 2.61 -18.77
CA GLY A 296 0.92 2.59 -19.85
C GLY A 296 1.80 3.83 -19.88
N ASP A 297 3.01 3.68 -20.42
CA ASP A 297 4.07 4.67 -20.33
C ASP A 297 3.74 5.99 -21.06
N ILE A 298 2.96 5.93 -22.15
CA ILE A 298 2.72 7.05 -23.07
C ILE A 298 1.99 8.21 -22.38
N PHE A 299 0.96 7.93 -21.57
CA PHE A 299 0.10 8.95 -20.97
C PHE A 299 0.32 9.15 -19.46
N ALA A 300 1.22 8.37 -18.87
CA ALA A 300 1.47 8.40 -17.42
C ALA A 300 1.83 9.81 -16.94
N GLY A 301 2.69 10.54 -17.66
CA GLY A 301 3.09 11.90 -17.26
C GLY A 301 1.90 12.85 -17.10
N GLU A 302 1.04 12.96 -18.12
CA GLU A 302 -0.16 13.81 -18.07
C GLU A 302 -1.15 13.36 -16.99
N ALA A 303 -1.38 12.05 -16.88
CA ALA A 303 -2.27 11.47 -15.88
C ALA A 303 -1.82 11.82 -14.45
N TYR A 304 -0.51 11.76 -14.16
CA TYR A 304 0.06 12.14 -12.86
C TYR A 304 -0.04 13.66 -12.63
N GLY A 305 0.19 14.48 -13.66
CA GLY A 305 -0.03 15.92 -13.61
C GLY A 305 -1.47 16.30 -13.27
N HIS A 306 -2.45 15.61 -13.85
CA HIS A 306 -3.86 15.79 -13.52
C HIS A 306 -4.22 15.21 -12.15
N ALA A 307 -3.75 14.01 -11.79
CA ALA A 307 -3.96 13.42 -10.46
C ALA A 307 -3.48 14.37 -9.34
N TRP A 308 -2.28 14.93 -9.48
CA TRP A 308 -1.77 15.97 -8.60
C TRP A 308 -2.66 17.22 -8.60
N GLY A 309 -3.09 17.69 -9.79
CA GLY A 309 -3.91 18.90 -9.92
C GLY A 309 -5.27 18.77 -9.23
N VAL A 310 -5.96 17.64 -9.43
CA VAL A 310 -7.22 17.30 -8.75
C VAL A 310 -6.97 17.24 -7.24
N HIS A 311 -5.97 16.48 -6.79
CA HIS A 311 -5.66 16.38 -5.36
C HIS A 311 -5.40 17.75 -4.74
N TRP A 312 -4.54 18.56 -5.37
CA TRP A 312 -4.12 19.86 -4.90
C TRP A 312 -5.30 20.84 -4.76
N ILE A 313 -6.17 20.96 -5.77
CA ILE A 313 -7.32 21.87 -5.65
C ILE A 313 -8.27 21.41 -4.54
N LEU A 314 -8.47 20.09 -4.38
CA LEU A 314 -9.37 19.56 -3.37
C LEU A 314 -8.84 19.82 -1.95
N VAL A 315 -7.55 19.60 -1.69
CA VAL A 315 -6.97 19.84 -0.35
C VAL A 315 -6.75 21.32 -0.03
N THR A 316 -6.72 22.19 -1.04
CA THR A 316 -6.54 23.65 -0.84
C THR A 316 -7.85 24.41 -0.79
N ARG A 317 -8.77 24.15 -1.73
CA ARG A 317 -10.03 24.89 -1.94
C ARG A 317 -11.28 24.14 -1.50
N HIS A 318 -11.30 22.80 -1.59
CA HIS A 318 -12.51 22.00 -1.33
C HIS A 318 -12.38 21.01 -0.16
N LYS A 319 -11.72 21.41 0.94
CA LYS A 319 -11.33 20.51 2.04
C LYS A 319 -12.47 19.66 2.63
N LYS A 320 -13.67 20.23 2.81
CA LYS A 320 -14.83 19.49 3.32
C LYS A 320 -15.27 18.39 2.32
N LYS A 321 -15.28 18.72 1.03
CA LYS A 321 -15.60 17.80 -0.08
C LYS A 321 -14.52 16.73 -0.22
N TYR A 322 -13.24 17.09 -0.11
CA TYR A 322 -12.12 16.15 -0.06
C TYR A 322 -12.28 15.13 1.08
N ALA A 323 -12.60 15.59 2.30
CA ALA A 323 -12.80 14.70 3.44
C ALA A 323 -14.02 13.76 3.22
N LYS A 324 -15.11 14.28 2.64
CA LYS A 324 -16.29 13.47 2.28
C LYS A 324 -15.94 12.40 1.24
N TYR A 325 -15.21 12.78 0.19
CA TYR A 325 -14.78 11.86 -0.87
C TYR A 325 -13.80 10.80 -0.35
N LEU A 326 -12.80 11.20 0.45
CA LEU A 326 -11.90 10.23 1.07
C LEU A 326 -12.64 9.27 2.01
N LYS A 327 -13.66 9.75 2.75
CA LYS A 327 -14.52 8.87 3.57
C LYS A 327 -15.27 7.85 2.70
N LEU A 328 -15.86 8.27 1.58
CA LEU A 328 -16.48 7.35 0.62
C LEU A 328 -15.48 6.30 0.11
N LEU A 329 -14.28 6.72 -0.30
CA LEU A 329 -13.26 5.79 -0.78
C LEU A 329 -12.80 4.83 0.33
N SER A 330 -12.74 5.28 1.58
CA SER A 330 -12.36 4.45 2.73
C SER A 330 -13.36 3.32 3.03
N THR A 331 -14.63 3.45 2.61
CA THR A 331 -15.63 2.39 2.79
C THR A 331 -15.57 1.32 1.71
N LYS A 332 -14.88 1.57 0.60
CA LYS A 332 -14.73 0.58 -0.48
C LYS A 332 -13.93 -0.62 0.03
N LYS A 333 -14.43 -1.83 -0.25
CA LYS A 333 -13.88 -3.10 0.25
C LYS A 333 -12.88 -3.72 -0.72
N THR A 334 -11.95 -4.50 -0.19
CA THR A 334 -11.06 -5.36 -0.96
C THR A 334 -11.86 -6.21 -1.97
N LEU A 335 -11.49 -6.18 -3.25
CA LEU A 335 -12.17 -6.86 -4.37
C LEU A 335 -13.60 -6.40 -4.68
N GLU A 336 -14.05 -5.27 -4.13
CA GLU A 336 -15.31 -4.66 -4.56
C GLU A 336 -15.22 -4.19 -6.02
N VAL A 337 -16.34 -4.22 -6.73
CA VAL A 337 -16.46 -3.62 -8.07
C VAL A 337 -16.97 -2.19 -7.92
N TYR A 338 -16.28 -1.23 -8.53
CA TYR A 338 -16.70 0.18 -8.57
C TYR A 338 -16.60 0.66 -10.01
N SER A 339 -17.77 0.79 -10.66
CA SER A 339 -17.90 1.07 -12.09
C SER A 339 -17.36 2.45 -12.44
N ALA A 340 -17.06 2.66 -13.72
CA ALA A 340 -16.57 3.95 -14.21
C ALA A 340 -17.65 5.03 -14.03
N GLU A 341 -18.91 4.67 -14.27
CA GLU A 341 -20.09 5.52 -14.15
C GLU A 341 -20.31 5.94 -12.68
N ASP A 342 -20.24 4.99 -11.75
CA ASP A 342 -20.37 5.29 -10.32
C ASP A 342 -19.22 6.17 -9.82
N ARG A 343 -17.99 5.94 -10.29
CA ARG A 343 -16.83 6.78 -9.95
C ARG A 343 -17.05 8.24 -10.30
N LEU A 344 -17.48 8.50 -11.53
CA LEU A 344 -17.72 9.86 -12.00
C LEU A 344 -18.92 10.48 -11.27
N LYS A 345 -20.02 9.75 -11.13
CA LYS A 345 -21.23 10.19 -10.43
C LYS A 345 -20.94 10.56 -8.98
N ASP A 346 -20.35 9.64 -8.20
CA ASP A 346 -20.02 9.86 -6.79
C ASP A 346 -19.07 11.07 -6.62
N PHE A 347 -18.12 11.24 -7.54
CA PHE A 347 -17.21 12.37 -7.54
C PHE A 347 -17.97 13.69 -7.77
N GLU A 348 -18.73 13.81 -8.86
CA GLU A 348 -19.44 15.05 -9.22
C GLU A 348 -20.51 15.41 -8.19
N GLU A 349 -21.22 14.43 -7.63
CA GLU A 349 -22.20 14.64 -6.54
C GLU A 349 -21.53 15.19 -5.26
N ILE A 350 -20.39 14.61 -4.85
CA ILE A 350 -19.66 15.09 -3.68
C ILE A 350 -19.04 16.47 -3.94
N MET A 351 -18.55 16.69 -5.16
CA MET A 351 -17.95 17.96 -5.53
C MET A 351 -18.97 19.05 -5.82
N GLY A 352 -20.23 18.70 -6.10
CA GLY A 352 -21.29 19.64 -6.49
C GLY A 352 -20.95 20.45 -7.74
N ALA A 353 -20.14 19.87 -8.63
CA ALA A 353 -19.69 20.47 -9.88
C ALA A 353 -19.17 19.37 -10.81
N ASP A 354 -19.37 19.56 -12.11
CA ASP A 354 -18.77 18.70 -13.12
C ASP A 354 -17.23 18.85 -13.15
N THR A 355 -16.59 17.80 -13.68
CA THR A 355 -15.12 17.72 -13.77
C THR A 355 -14.50 18.87 -14.58
N ASN A 356 -15.15 19.33 -15.65
CA ASN A 356 -14.68 20.43 -16.49
C ASN A 356 -14.62 21.76 -15.75
N LYS A 357 -15.67 22.11 -14.99
CA LYS A 357 -15.69 23.33 -14.16
C LYS A 357 -14.59 23.30 -13.11
N LEU A 358 -14.37 22.16 -12.46
CA LEU A 358 -13.29 22.02 -11.48
C LEU A 358 -11.90 22.14 -12.12
N GLN A 359 -11.71 21.57 -13.32
CA GLN A 359 -10.45 21.69 -14.05
C GLN A 359 -10.15 23.15 -14.43
N GLN A 360 -11.15 23.90 -14.90
CA GLN A 360 -11.01 25.35 -15.16
C GLN A 360 -10.72 26.15 -13.88
N GLN A 361 -11.37 25.81 -12.76
CA GLN A 361 -11.06 26.42 -11.46
C GLN A 361 -9.62 26.14 -11.05
N PHE A 362 -9.13 24.92 -11.25
CA PHE A 362 -7.73 24.55 -11.00
C PHE A 362 -6.76 25.40 -11.81
N GLN A 363 -6.97 25.51 -13.12
CA GLN A 363 -6.10 26.29 -14.01
C GLN A 363 -5.91 27.73 -13.51
N LYS A 364 -6.99 28.40 -13.11
CA LYS A 364 -6.94 29.76 -12.53
C LYS A 364 -6.21 29.78 -11.19
N ASN A 365 -6.55 28.85 -10.29
CA ASN A 365 -6.02 28.83 -8.92
C ASN A 365 -4.52 28.50 -8.85
N VAL A 366 -4.06 27.57 -9.68
CA VAL A 366 -2.66 27.11 -9.65
C VAL A 366 -1.72 28.19 -10.16
N ILE A 367 -2.10 28.93 -11.20
CA ILE A 367 -1.32 30.07 -11.72
C ILE A 367 -1.17 31.14 -10.64
N PHE A 368 -2.29 31.53 -9.99
CA PHE A 368 -2.26 32.48 -8.89
C PHE A 368 -1.36 32.01 -7.73
N ALA A 369 -1.49 30.75 -7.31
CA ALA A 369 -0.70 30.19 -6.22
C ALA A 369 0.80 30.11 -6.54
N LEU A 370 1.16 29.85 -7.79
CA LEU A 370 2.55 29.83 -8.24
C LEU A 370 3.18 31.22 -8.30
N ASN A 371 2.41 32.23 -8.72
CA ASN A 371 2.87 33.63 -8.76
C ASN A 371 3.08 34.20 -7.35
N LYS A 372 2.16 33.92 -6.41
CA LYS A 372 2.30 34.35 -5.00
C LYS A 372 3.55 33.78 -4.32
N ARG A 373 4.13 32.69 -4.82
CA ARG A 373 5.37 32.09 -4.28
C ARG A 373 6.64 32.67 -4.91
N ARG A 374 6.53 33.44 -6.00
CA ARG A 374 7.67 34.13 -6.63
C ARG A 374 7.97 35.46 -5.94
N ASN A 375 6.92 36.10 -5.41
CA ASN A 375 6.98 37.23 -4.50
C ASN A 375 7.10 36.71 -3.07
#